data_AF-A0A937YWF0-F1
#
_entry.id   AF-A0A937YWF0-F1
#
_cell.length_a   1.000
_cell.length_b   1.000
_cell.length_c   1.000
_cell.angle_alpha   90.00
_cell.angle_beta   90.00
_cell.angle_gamma   90.00
#
_symmetry.space_group_name_H-M   'P 1'
#
loop_
_entity.id
_entity.type
_entity.pdbx_description
1 polymer ?
#
loop_
_entity_poly.entity_id
_entity_poly.type
_entity_poly.pdbx_seq_one_letter_code
_entity_poly.pdbx_strand_id
1 'polypeptide(L)'
;MPLICWVEANADKRYEWGEAGAGYLPDNAAKLRQSVYTALAYGVKGIQWFTTGLVFRAGGELTESGLDVQGINAEVNALGPTLLGLRSTGVWHTEPVPEGAPGLPEGGRVVTASAGLVIGELVDEATGAICLLVVNRSIEENATAVLTLGEVEAAVEGLDPEAGVWRTAGVPDAEQRARVQSALRPGAGVLLRLQ
;
A
#
# COMPACT_ATOMS: atom_id res chain seq x y z
N MET A 1 8.77 -19.02 -3.08
CA MET A 1 9.43 -18.48 -1.86
C MET A 1 8.89 -17.06 -1.66
N PRO A 2 8.35 -16.70 -0.48
CA PRO A 2 7.82 -15.36 -0.26
C PRO A 2 8.94 -14.32 -0.36
N LEU A 3 8.68 -13.21 -1.04
CA LEU A 3 9.60 -12.07 -1.10
C LEU A 3 9.52 -11.30 0.22
N ILE A 4 10.67 -10.99 0.81
CA ILE A 4 10.82 -10.19 2.02
C ILE A 4 11.53 -8.90 1.66
N CYS A 5 10.98 -7.76 2.07
CA CYS A 5 11.59 -6.45 1.89
C CYS A 5 12.24 -5.99 3.20
N TRP A 6 13.43 -5.39 3.06
CA TRP A 6 14.16 -4.77 4.15
C TRP A 6 13.88 -3.28 4.09
N VAL A 7 13.36 -2.73 5.18
CA VAL A 7 13.00 -1.31 5.26
C VAL A 7 13.80 -0.69 6.39
N GLU A 8 14.53 0.37 6.07
CA GLU A 8 15.20 1.14 7.10
C GLU A 8 14.14 1.84 7.95
N ALA A 9 14.19 1.68 9.26
CA ALA A 9 13.18 2.19 10.19
C ALA A 9 13.21 3.72 10.34
N ASN A 10 14.16 4.38 9.68
CA ASN A 10 14.23 5.83 9.64
C ASN A 10 14.73 6.30 8.28
N ALA A 11 14.09 7.32 7.73
CA ALA A 11 14.67 8.12 6.65
C ALA A 11 15.86 8.93 7.21
N ASP A 12 17.04 8.78 6.61
CA ASP A 12 18.29 9.27 7.22
C ASP A 12 18.83 10.49 6.49
N LYS A 13 18.97 11.61 7.21
CA LYS A 13 19.58 12.86 6.70
C LYS A 13 21.00 12.68 6.15
N ARG A 14 21.75 11.69 6.62
CA ARG A 14 23.09 11.37 6.08
C ARG A 14 23.00 10.93 4.64
N TYR A 15 22.04 10.07 4.34
CA TYR A 15 21.83 9.51 3.00
C TYR A 15 20.99 10.43 2.12
N GLU A 16 20.02 11.15 2.70
CA GLU A 16 19.16 12.07 1.95
C GLU A 16 19.84 13.42 1.68
N TRP A 17 20.53 14.01 2.66
CA TRP A 17 20.99 15.41 2.62
C TRP A 17 22.50 15.60 2.90
N GLY A 18 23.25 14.51 3.14
CA GLY A 18 24.68 14.57 3.45
C GLY A 18 25.03 15.19 4.81
N GLU A 19 24.04 15.33 5.71
CA GLU A 19 24.24 15.89 7.05
C GLU A 19 24.65 14.81 8.06
N ALA A 20 25.49 15.13 9.05
CA ALA A 20 25.90 14.17 10.06
C ALA A 20 24.76 13.84 11.06
N GLY A 21 24.44 12.56 11.19
CA GLY A 21 23.55 12.00 12.22
C GLY A 21 22.28 11.35 11.66
N ALA A 22 21.94 10.16 12.17
CA ALA A 22 20.65 9.52 11.92
C ALA A 22 19.59 10.18 12.80
N GLY A 23 19.04 11.30 12.33
CA GLY A 23 17.98 12.03 13.01
C GLY A 23 16.60 11.59 12.52
N TYR A 24 15.63 11.52 13.42
CA TYR A 24 14.23 11.39 13.07
C TYR A 24 13.80 12.51 12.13
N LEU A 25 13.03 12.17 11.08
CA LEU A 25 12.43 13.15 10.17
C LEU A 25 10.93 13.29 10.44
N PRO A 26 10.35 14.50 10.39
CA PRO A 26 8.91 14.69 10.57
C PRO A 26 8.03 13.92 9.57
N ASP A 27 8.56 13.61 8.39
CA ASP A 27 7.88 12.86 7.32
C ASP A 27 8.18 11.35 7.34
N ASN A 28 8.91 10.87 8.36
CA ASN A 28 9.36 9.48 8.45
C ASN A 28 8.20 8.48 8.35
N ALA A 29 7.15 8.67 9.15
CA ALA A 29 5.97 7.81 9.12
C ALA A 29 5.37 7.64 7.71
N ALA A 30 5.30 8.72 6.93
CA ALA A 30 4.75 8.70 5.57
C ALA A 30 5.67 7.97 4.60
N LYS A 31 6.99 8.21 4.67
CA LYS A 31 8.01 7.52 3.86
C LYS A 31 8.03 6.02 4.11
N LEU A 32 8.02 5.62 5.38
CA LEU A 32 7.98 4.20 5.77
C LEU A 32 6.69 3.54 5.30
N ARG A 33 5.54 4.20 5.49
CA ARG A 33 4.25 3.68 5.03
C ARG A 33 4.22 3.51 3.51
N GLN A 34 4.68 4.52 2.76
CA GLN A 34 4.78 4.46 1.30
C GLN A 34 5.65 3.30 0.84
N SER A 35 6.80 3.10 1.48
CA SER A 35 7.71 1.98 1.18
C SER A 35 7.04 0.63 1.42
N VAL A 36 6.38 0.47 2.58
CA VAL A 36 5.69 -0.78 2.95
C VAL A 36 4.52 -1.07 2.02
N TYR A 37 3.58 -0.14 1.82
CA TYR A 37 2.42 -0.39 0.98
C TYR A 37 2.79 -0.59 -0.49
N THR A 38 3.79 0.14 -1.00
CA THR A 38 4.31 -0.09 -2.35
C THR A 38 4.89 -1.50 -2.46
N ALA A 39 5.72 -1.93 -1.50
CA ALA A 39 6.26 -3.29 -1.47
C ALA A 39 5.13 -4.35 -1.46
N LEU A 40 4.09 -4.16 -0.64
CA LEU A 40 2.93 -5.05 -0.58
C LEU A 40 2.16 -5.09 -1.91
N ALA A 41 2.01 -3.96 -2.61
CA ALA A 41 1.37 -3.91 -3.94
C ALA A 41 2.18 -4.71 -4.98
N TYR A 42 3.50 -4.72 -4.84
CA TYR A 42 4.41 -5.59 -5.61
C TYR A 42 4.43 -7.05 -5.15
N GLY A 43 3.58 -7.43 -4.19
CA GLY A 43 3.43 -8.82 -3.75
C GLY A 43 4.41 -9.28 -2.68
N VAL A 44 5.18 -8.36 -2.07
CA VAL A 44 6.00 -8.68 -0.88
C VAL A 44 5.11 -9.22 0.23
N LYS A 45 5.61 -10.23 0.96
CA LYS A 45 4.88 -10.93 2.03
C LYS A 45 5.50 -10.77 3.40
N GLY A 46 6.72 -10.25 3.48
CA GLY A 46 7.39 -9.98 4.73
C GLY A 46 8.07 -8.61 4.72
N ILE A 47 7.94 -7.90 5.84
CA ILE A 47 8.64 -6.64 6.08
C ILE A 47 9.61 -6.87 7.23
N GLN A 48 10.87 -6.55 7.01
CA GLN A 48 11.91 -6.61 8.03
C GLN A 48 12.46 -5.21 8.28
N TRP A 49 12.33 -4.73 9.51
CA TRP A 49 12.82 -3.42 9.94
C TRP A 49 14.31 -3.47 10.30
N PHE A 50 15.07 -2.48 9.86
CA PHE A 50 16.49 -2.33 10.16
C PHE A 50 16.84 -0.86 10.48
N THR A 51 17.67 -0.50 11.44
CA THR A 51 18.28 -1.33 12.49
C THR A 51 17.49 -1.24 13.80
N THR A 52 17.66 -2.22 14.69
CA THR A 52 17.06 -2.23 16.04
C THR A 52 17.29 -0.94 16.82
N GLY A 53 18.46 -0.31 16.70
CA GLY A 53 18.78 0.94 17.40
C GLY A 53 18.01 2.16 16.92
N LEU A 54 17.41 2.10 15.73
CA LEU A 54 16.48 3.13 15.25
C LEU A 54 15.07 2.91 15.80
N VAL A 55 14.68 1.68 16.13
CA VAL A 55 13.35 1.34 16.64
C VAL A 55 13.29 1.43 18.16
N PHE A 56 14.34 0.98 18.85
CA PHE A 56 14.39 0.88 20.29
C PHE A 56 15.55 1.69 20.87
N ARG A 57 15.29 2.40 21.96
CA ARG A 57 16.33 2.93 22.83
C ARG A 57 17.01 1.76 23.56
N ALA A 58 18.21 2.00 24.11
CA ALA A 58 18.95 0.98 24.86
C ALA A 58 18.16 0.35 26.02
N GLY A 59 17.20 1.09 26.61
CA GLY A 59 16.31 0.58 27.66
C GLY A 59 15.10 -0.22 27.17
N GLY A 60 14.93 -0.44 25.86
CA GLY A 60 13.81 -1.18 25.27
C GLY A 60 12.58 -0.33 24.90
N GLU A 61 12.53 0.93 25.31
CA GLU A 61 11.48 1.88 24.93
C GLU A 61 11.54 2.21 23.43
N LEU A 62 10.38 2.39 22.79
CA LEU A 62 10.30 2.81 21.39
C LEU A 62 10.82 4.23 21.20
N THR A 63 11.64 4.45 20.17
CA THR A 63 11.98 5.78 19.65
C THR A 63 10.78 6.39 18.91
N GLU A 64 10.91 7.62 18.39
CA GLU A 64 9.89 8.21 17.51
C GLU A 64 9.69 7.35 16.24
N SER A 65 10.78 6.96 15.58
CA SER A 65 10.75 5.98 14.48
C SER A 65 10.13 4.64 14.90
N GLY A 66 10.36 4.19 16.14
CA GLY A 66 9.77 2.98 16.68
C GLY A 66 8.25 3.06 16.85
N LEU A 67 7.73 4.24 17.22
CA LEU A 67 6.29 4.50 17.27
C LEU A 67 5.67 4.50 15.86
N ASP A 68 6.36 5.08 14.88
CA ASP A 68 5.92 5.01 13.47
C ASP A 68 5.84 3.55 12.97
N VAL A 69 6.89 2.77 13.24
CA VAL A 69 6.96 1.34 12.92
C VAL A 69 5.85 0.56 13.61
N GLN A 70 5.55 0.87 14.88
CA GLN A 70 4.44 0.24 15.60
C GLN A 70 3.10 0.51 14.91
N GLY A 71 2.84 1.76 14.51
CA GLY A 71 1.61 2.12 13.80
C GLY A 71 1.49 1.39 12.46
N ILE A 72 2.56 1.33 11.67
CA ILE A 72 2.56 0.62 10.39
C ILE A 72 2.39 -0.89 10.61
N ASN A 73 3.02 -1.48 11.63
CA ASN A 73 2.84 -2.89 11.96
C ASN A 73 1.38 -3.21 12.36
N ALA A 74 0.66 -2.29 13.00
CA ALA A 74 -0.75 -2.47 13.30
C ALA A 74 -1.59 -2.57 12.00
N GLU A 75 -1.34 -1.66 11.04
CA GLU A 75 -1.98 -1.70 9.72
C GLU A 75 -1.64 -3.01 8.97
N VAL A 76 -0.36 -3.40 8.95
CA VAL A 76 0.09 -4.65 8.32
C VAL A 76 -0.52 -5.89 8.98
N ASN A 77 -0.69 -5.90 10.31
CA ASN A 77 -1.35 -7.00 11.02
C ASN A 77 -2.83 -7.14 10.64
N ALA A 78 -3.52 -6.03 10.35
CA ALA A 78 -4.91 -6.07 9.88
C ALA A 78 -5.01 -6.61 8.44
N LEU A 79 -4.06 -6.22 7.56
CA LEU A 79 -4.03 -6.65 6.16
C LEU A 79 -3.48 -8.08 5.98
N GLY A 80 -2.55 -8.48 6.84
CA GLY A 80 -1.71 -9.67 6.72
C GLY A 80 -2.48 -10.98 6.49
N PRO A 81 -3.51 -11.31 7.29
CA PRO A 81 -4.28 -12.55 7.10
C PRO A 81 -4.85 -12.69 5.69
N THR A 82 -5.33 -11.59 5.10
CA THR A 82 -5.80 -11.57 3.72
C THR A 82 -4.62 -11.67 2.75
N LEU A 83 -3.64 -10.76 2.88
CA LEU A 83 -2.53 -10.64 1.93
C LEU A 83 -1.73 -11.95 1.79
N LEU A 84 -1.61 -12.76 2.84
CA LEU A 84 -0.87 -14.03 2.79
C LEU A 84 -1.42 -15.03 1.75
N GLY A 85 -2.73 -15.02 1.50
CA GLY A 85 -3.38 -15.89 0.51
C GLY A 85 -3.40 -15.33 -0.92
N LEU A 86 -2.91 -14.10 -1.12
CA LEU A 86 -2.94 -13.44 -2.42
C LEU A 86 -1.61 -13.60 -3.16
N ARG A 87 -1.64 -13.81 -4.47
CA ARG A 87 -0.45 -13.78 -5.34
C ARG A 87 -0.53 -12.59 -6.29
N SER A 88 0.53 -11.79 -6.37
CA SER A 88 0.60 -10.67 -7.33
C SER A 88 0.60 -11.20 -8.78
N THR A 89 -0.20 -10.58 -9.64
CA THR A 89 -0.33 -10.87 -11.08
C THR A 89 0.12 -9.70 -11.95
N GLY A 90 0.10 -8.49 -11.40
CA GLY A 90 0.52 -7.28 -12.09
C GLY A 90 0.68 -6.11 -11.13
N VAL A 91 1.46 -5.12 -11.55
CA VAL A 91 1.58 -3.84 -10.86
C VAL A 91 1.65 -2.76 -11.89
N TRP A 92 0.90 -1.68 -11.69
CA TRP A 92 0.87 -0.52 -12.59
C TRP A 92 0.91 0.77 -11.80
N HIS A 93 1.37 1.83 -12.47
CA HIS A 93 1.44 3.17 -11.91
C HIS A 93 0.55 4.10 -12.73
N THR A 94 -0.07 5.07 -12.07
CA THR A 94 -0.75 6.16 -12.77
C THR A 94 0.21 7.34 -12.97
N GLU A 95 -0.15 8.31 -13.81
CA GLU A 95 0.72 9.45 -14.11
C GLU A 95 1.09 10.28 -12.85
N PRO A 96 2.30 10.89 -12.79
CA PRO A 96 3.43 10.64 -13.67
C PRO A 96 4.00 9.23 -13.45
N VAL A 97 4.08 8.42 -14.51
CA VAL A 97 4.57 7.04 -14.42
C VAL A 97 6.08 7.06 -14.16
N PRO A 98 6.59 6.41 -13.09
CA PRO A 98 8.03 6.34 -12.84
C PRO A 98 8.80 5.71 -13.99
N GLU A 99 10.05 6.15 -14.19
CA GLU A 99 10.92 5.55 -15.20
C GLU A 99 11.07 4.03 -14.97
N GLY A 100 10.83 3.26 -16.04
CA GLY A 100 10.90 1.79 -15.99
C GLY A 100 9.68 1.11 -15.36
N ALA A 101 8.70 1.85 -14.85
CA ALA A 101 7.43 1.29 -14.36
C ALA A 101 6.39 1.20 -15.49
N PRO A 102 5.53 0.17 -15.50
CA PRO A 102 4.43 0.10 -16.44
C PRO A 102 3.27 1.02 -16.01
N GLY A 103 2.68 1.73 -16.99
CA GLY A 103 1.40 2.41 -16.82
C GLY A 103 0.22 1.43 -16.85
N LEU A 104 -0.98 1.90 -16.50
CA LEU A 104 -2.19 1.09 -16.62
C LEU A 104 -2.39 0.60 -18.07
N PRO A 105 -2.75 -0.69 -18.28
CA PRO A 105 -2.97 -1.21 -19.61
C PRO A 105 -4.24 -0.62 -20.23
N GLU A 106 -4.17 -0.27 -21.51
CA GLU A 106 -5.36 0.17 -22.27
C GLU A 106 -6.42 -0.93 -22.28
N GLY A 107 -7.67 -0.54 -22.01
CA GLY A 107 -8.79 -1.49 -21.93
C GLY A 107 -8.71 -2.46 -20.75
N GLY A 108 -7.78 -2.26 -19.81
CA GLY A 108 -7.69 -3.05 -18.60
C GLY A 108 -8.91 -2.89 -17.67
N ARG A 109 -9.01 -3.80 -16.70
CA ARG A 109 -10.06 -3.82 -15.69
C ARG A 109 -10.16 -2.54 -14.87
N VAL A 110 -9.06 -1.83 -14.69
CA VAL A 110 -8.98 -0.61 -13.88
C VAL A 110 -8.82 0.60 -14.79
N VAL A 111 -9.78 1.52 -14.71
CA VAL A 111 -9.74 2.81 -15.40
C VAL A 111 -9.77 3.92 -14.35
N THR A 112 -8.83 4.86 -14.42
CA THR A 112 -8.79 6.01 -13.52
C THR A 112 -8.05 7.19 -14.13
N ALA A 113 -8.46 8.40 -13.75
CA ALA A 113 -7.72 9.63 -13.98
C ALA A 113 -6.95 10.10 -12.73
N SER A 114 -7.03 9.35 -11.61
CA SER A 114 -6.30 9.66 -10.38
C SER A 114 -4.80 9.45 -10.60
N ALA A 115 -4.05 10.53 -10.49
CA ALA A 115 -2.59 10.55 -10.57
C ALA A 115 -1.93 10.04 -9.27
N GLY A 116 -0.64 9.70 -9.35
CA GLY A 116 0.17 9.43 -8.16
C GLY A 116 -0.10 8.10 -7.46
N LEU A 117 -0.67 7.09 -8.14
CA LEU A 117 -1.02 5.80 -7.53
C LEU A 117 -0.08 4.67 -7.98
N VAL A 118 0.11 3.68 -7.10
CA VAL A 118 0.53 2.31 -7.47
C VAL A 118 -0.67 1.40 -7.29
N ILE A 119 -0.92 0.54 -8.26
CA ILE A 119 -2.03 -0.41 -8.25
C ILE A 119 -1.43 -1.80 -8.45
N GLY A 120 -1.37 -2.58 -7.37
CA GLY A 120 -1.04 -4.00 -7.43
C GLY A 120 -2.29 -4.82 -7.66
N GLU A 121 -2.32 -5.64 -8.70
CA GLU A 121 -3.33 -6.68 -8.86
C GLU A 121 -2.82 -7.98 -8.28
N LEU A 122 -3.66 -8.60 -7.47
CA LEU A 122 -3.39 -9.86 -6.83
C LEU A 122 -4.59 -10.79 -7.04
N VAL A 123 -4.33 -12.09 -7.09
CA VAL A 123 -5.36 -13.12 -7.12
C VAL A 123 -5.32 -13.90 -5.81
N ASP A 124 -6.48 -14.10 -5.21
CA ASP A 124 -6.65 -15.03 -4.09
C ASP A 124 -6.45 -16.46 -4.61
N GLU A 125 -5.43 -17.16 -4.12
CA GLU A 125 -5.09 -18.50 -4.61
C GLU A 125 -6.13 -19.56 -4.23
N ALA A 126 -6.94 -19.31 -3.20
CA ALA A 126 -7.98 -20.23 -2.75
C ALA A 126 -9.29 -20.05 -3.53
N THR A 127 -9.65 -18.81 -3.85
CA THR A 127 -10.96 -18.49 -4.45
C THR A 127 -10.90 -18.07 -5.91
N GLY A 128 -9.73 -17.65 -6.40
CA GLY A 128 -9.57 -17.02 -7.72
C GLY A 128 -10.05 -15.57 -7.78
N ALA A 129 -10.52 -15.00 -6.66
CA ALA A 129 -10.99 -13.62 -6.62
C ALA A 129 -9.86 -12.63 -6.91
N ILE A 130 -10.17 -11.56 -7.65
CA ILE A 130 -9.24 -10.48 -7.94
C ILE A 130 -9.26 -9.48 -6.80
N CYS A 131 -8.09 -9.10 -6.33
CA CYS A 131 -7.88 -8.06 -5.34
C CYS A 131 -6.97 -6.97 -5.92
N LEU A 132 -7.24 -5.71 -5.56
CA LEU A 132 -6.43 -4.57 -5.95
C LEU A 132 -5.90 -3.88 -4.70
N LEU A 133 -4.58 -3.79 -4.55
CA LEU A 133 -3.96 -2.94 -3.55
C LEU A 133 -3.60 -1.59 -4.19
N VAL A 134 -4.38 -0.57 -3.86
CA VAL A 134 -4.28 0.79 -4.41
C VAL A 134 -3.55 1.66 -3.40
N VAL A 135 -2.41 2.22 -3.78
CA VAL A 135 -1.49 2.90 -2.88
C VAL A 135 -1.24 4.33 -3.36
N ASN A 136 -1.27 5.28 -2.43
CA ASN A 136 -0.84 6.66 -2.67
C ASN A 136 0.70 6.72 -2.66
N ARG A 137 1.31 7.13 -3.78
CA ARG A 137 2.77 7.32 -3.87
C ARG A 137 3.26 8.57 -3.16
N SER A 138 2.40 9.55 -2.90
CA SER A 138 2.83 10.78 -2.23
C SER A 138 3.13 10.51 -0.76
N ILE A 139 4.25 11.05 -0.28
CA ILE A 139 4.61 11.08 1.15
C ILE A 139 4.18 12.40 1.83
N GLU A 140 3.65 13.34 1.06
CA GLU A 140 3.27 14.68 1.53
C GLU A 140 1.76 14.89 1.47
N GLU A 141 1.14 14.47 0.36
CA GLU A 141 -0.23 14.82 0.00
C GLU A 141 -1.19 13.66 0.20
N ASN A 142 -2.40 13.98 0.65
CA ASN A 142 -3.52 13.04 0.60
C ASN A 142 -3.94 12.82 -0.85
N ALA A 143 -4.35 11.60 -1.19
CA ALA A 143 -4.92 11.28 -2.48
C ALA A 143 -6.39 10.87 -2.34
N THR A 144 -7.19 11.18 -3.36
CA THR A 144 -8.50 10.54 -3.55
C THR A 144 -8.39 9.63 -4.77
N ALA A 145 -8.30 8.33 -4.52
CA ALA A 145 -8.30 7.33 -5.57
C ALA A 145 -9.75 7.14 -6.05
N VAL A 146 -10.01 7.42 -7.32
CA VAL A 146 -11.30 7.22 -7.97
C VAL A 146 -11.11 6.22 -9.09
N LEU A 147 -11.62 5.01 -8.91
CA LEU A 147 -11.45 3.92 -9.86
C LEU A 147 -12.80 3.54 -10.47
N THR A 148 -12.80 3.26 -11.76
CA THR A 148 -13.86 2.50 -12.41
C THR A 148 -13.31 1.11 -12.66
N LEU A 149 -13.96 0.12 -12.06
CA LEU A 149 -13.58 -1.30 -12.12
C LEU A 149 -14.55 -2.01 -13.04
N GLY A 150 -14.04 -2.71 -14.06
CA GLY A 150 -14.83 -3.56 -14.96
C GLY A 150 -14.91 -5.02 -14.51
N GLU A 151 -15.82 -5.77 -15.13
CA GLU A 151 -16.01 -7.21 -14.90
C GLU A 151 -16.25 -7.53 -13.41
N VAL A 152 -17.16 -6.76 -12.79
CA VAL A 152 -17.54 -6.87 -11.38
C VAL A 152 -18.96 -7.40 -11.29
N GLU A 153 -19.14 -8.57 -10.68
CA GLU A 153 -20.45 -9.25 -10.61
C GLU A 153 -21.19 -8.94 -9.30
N ALA A 154 -20.44 -8.65 -8.23
CA ALA A 154 -20.99 -8.29 -6.93
C ALA A 154 -20.37 -7.01 -6.35
N ALA A 155 -20.81 -6.60 -5.16
CA ALA A 155 -20.29 -5.39 -4.55
C ALA A 155 -18.77 -5.48 -4.32
N VAL A 156 -18.04 -4.43 -4.69
CA VAL A 156 -16.61 -4.31 -4.38
C VAL A 156 -16.47 -3.99 -2.91
N GLU A 157 -15.61 -4.71 -2.21
CA GLU A 157 -15.32 -4.49 -0.81
C GLU A 157 -13.94 -3.87 -0.63
N GLY A 158 -13.79 -2.94 0.31
CA GLY A 158 -12.53 -2.40 0.77
C GLY A 158 -12.22 -2.87 2.18
N LEU A 159 -10.99 -3.33 2.41
CA LEU A 159 -10.50 -3.68 3.73
C LEU A 159 -10.08 -2.43 4.49
N ASP A 160 -10.71 -2.19 5.62
CA ASP A 160 -10.34 -1.14 6.57
C ASP A 160 -9.01 -1.53 7.24
N PRO A 161 -7.90 -0.79 7.02
CA PRO A 161 -6.59 -1.16 7.55
C PRO A 161 -6.45 -0.92 9.06
N GLU A 162 -7.39 -0.22 9.69
CA GLU A 162 -7.40 -0.02 11.15
C GLU A 162 -8.25 -1.08 11.84
N ALA A 163 -9.41 -1.41 11.26
CA ALA A 163 -10.34 -2.37 11.84
C ALA A 163 -10.10 -3.84 11.40
N GLY A 164 -9.44 -4.05 10.26
CA GLY A 164 -9.32 -5.38 9.64
C GLY A 164 -10.65 -5.94 9.14
N VAL A 165 -11.62 -5.07 8.82
CA VAL A 165 -12.97 -5.44 8.42
C VAL A 165 -13.25 -5.01 6.98
N TRP A 166 -13.87 -5.89 6.20
CA TRP A 166 -14.35 -5.58 4.86
C TRP A 166 -15.60 -4.73 4.90
N ARG A 167 -15.65 -3.69 4.07
CA ARG A 167 -16.80 -2.79 3.93
C ARG A 167 -17.10 -2.60 2.45
N THR A 168 -18.37 -2.45 2.10
CA THR A 168 -18.76 -2.11 0.73
C THR A 168 -18.11 -0.79 0.30
N ALA A 169 -17.38 -0.83 -0.81
CA ALA A 169 -16.66 0.29 -1.40
C ALA A 169 -17.25 0.75 -2.74
N GLY A 170 -17.98 -0.14 -3.43
CA GLY A 170 -18.69 0.16 -4.67
C GLY A 170 -19.72 -0.92 -5.00
N VAL A 171 -20.73 -0.57 -5.79
CA VAL A 171 -21.76 -1.50 -6.26
C VAL A 171 -21.75 -1.48 -7.79
N PRO A 172 -21.82 -2.63 -8.47
CA PRO A 172 -21.81 -2.69 -9.92
C PRO A 172 -23.07 -2.04 -10.53
N ASP A 173 -22.89 -1.36 -11.66
CA ASP A 173 -23.96 -0.89 -12.53
C ASP A 173 -24.48 -2.02 -13.44
N ALA A 174 -25.43 -1.69 -14.34
CA ALA A 174 -26.02 -2.65 -15.27
C ALA A 174 -24.99 -3.19 -16.29
N GLU A 175 -23.86 -2.51 -16.47
CA GLU A 175 -22.76 -2.91 -17.34
C GLU A 175 -21.65 -3.66 -16.59
N GLN A 176 -21.93 -4.12 -15.36
CA GLN A 176 -20.95 -4.82 -14.50
C GLN A 176 -19.69 -3.99 -14.22
N ARG A 177 -19.86 -2.67 -14.09
CA ARG A 177 -18.80 -1.76 -13.67
C ARG A 177 -19.11 -1.16 -12.32
N ALA A 178 -18.12 -1.08 -11.45
CA ALA A 178 -18.24 -0.45 -10.15
C ALA A 178 -17.33 0.77 -10.05
N ARG A 179 -17.88 1.91 -9.63
CA ARG A 179 -17.07 3.08 -9.24
C ARG A 179 -16.72 2.99 -7.76
N VAL A 180 -15.43 3.05 -7.45
CA VAL A 180 -14.90 3.07 -6.09
C VAL A 180 -14.19 4.39 -5.83
N GLN A 181 -14.38 4.94 -4.64
CA GLN A 181 -13.68 6.15 -4.20
C GLN A 181 -13.08 5.91 -2.82
N SER A 182 -11.78 6.16 -2.66
CA SER A 182 -11.06 5.95 -1.41
C SER A 182 -10.14 7.14 -1.11
N ALA A 183 -10.26 7.66 0.11
CA ALA A 183 -9.32 8.66 0.63
C ALA A 183 -8.08 7.95 1.18
N LEU A 184 -6.91 8.34 0.71
CA LEU A 184 -5.63 7.74 1.07
C LEU A 184 -4.73 8.81 1.68
N ARG A 185 -4.29 8.57 2.92
CA ARG A 185 -3.24 9.36 3.58
C ARG A 185 -1.91 9.25 2.82
N PRO A 186 -0.91 10.09 3.10
CA PRO A 186 0.39 9.95 2.49
C PRO A 186 0.99 8.56 2.75
N GLY A 187 1.39 7.90 1.66
CA GLY A 187 1.95 6.55 1.65
C GLY A 187 0.98 5.41 1.94
N ALA A 188 -0.28 5.70 2.28
CA ALA A 188 -1.25 4.66 2.63
C ALA A 188 -1.85 3.98 1.40
N GLY A 189 -2.46 2.82 1.61
CA GLY A 189 -3.22 2.13 0.59
C GLY A 189 -4.52 1.52 1.10
N VAL A 190 -5.34 1.06 0.16
CA VAL A 190 -6.57 0.32 0.40
C VAL A 190 -6.53 -0.98 -0.39
N LEU A 191 -6.87 -2.10 0.27
CA LEU A 191 -7.05 -3.38 -0.41
C LEU A 191 -8.52 -3.53 -0.79
N LEU A 192 -8.78 -3.63 -2.09
CA LEU A 192 -10.10 -3.87 -2.65
C LEU A 192 -10.22 -5.34 -3.06
N ARG A 193 -11.39 -5.94 -2.86
CA ARG A 193 -11.75 -7.26 -3.35
C ARG A 193 -12.90 -7.14 -4.35
N LEU A 194 -12.68 -7.69 -5.53
CA LEU A 194 -13.65 -7.76 -6.62
C LEU A 194 -14.24 -9.18 -6.59
N GLN A 195 -15.56 -9.25 -6.58
CA GLN A 195 -16.34 -10.49 -6.57
C GLN A 195 -17.15 -10.61 -7.86
#